data_AF-A0A562JRT4-F1
#
_entry.id   AF-A0A562JRT4-F1
#
_cell.length_a   1.000
_cell.length_b   1.000
_cell.length_c   1.000
_cell.angle_alpha   90.00
_cell.angle_beta   90.00
_cell.angle_gamma   90.00
#
_symmetry.space_group_name_H-M   'P 1'
#
loop_
_entity.id
_entity.type
_entity.pdbx_description
1 polymer ?
#
loop_
_entity_poly.entity_id
_entity_poly.type
_entity_poly.pdbx_seq_one_letter_code
_entity_poly.pdbx_strand_id
1 'polypeptide(L)' 'MTYSKIDLFILEELYGVIPDKKRVLTDEMDILSYASDASFGCFKPEAVLQPLETQEISRIAILANKYKNPYISQKTIH' A
#
# COMPACT_ATOMS: atom_id res chain seq x y z
N MET A 1 -2.77 -13.84 -12.49
CA MET A 1 -2.84 -12.63 -11.64
C MET A 1 -3.19 -13.10 -10.25
N THR A 2 -2.17 -13.46 -9.48
CA THR A 2 -2.36 -14.15 -8.20
C THR A 2 -2.29 -13.11 -7.09
N TYR A 3 -3.45 -12.51 -6.78
CA TYR A 3 -3.64 -11.71 -5.58
C TYR A 3 -3.60 -12.65 -4.37
N SER A 4 -2.43 -12.86 -3.79
CA SER A 4 -2.38 -13.51 -2.48
C SER A 4 -2.70 -12.45 -1.43
N LYS A 5 -4.00 -12.27 -1.20
CA LYS A 5 -4.67 -11.83 0.05
C LYS A 5 -4.95 -10.36 0.38
N ILE A 6 -4.88 -9.40 -0.55
CA ILE A 6 -5.67 -8.16 -0.38
C ILE A 6 -7.12 -8.41 -0.81
N ASP A 7 -8.06 -8.21 0.13
CA ASP A 7 -9.49 -8.21 -0.18
C ASP A 7 -9.78 -7.13 -1.23
N LEU A 8 -10.52 -7.49 -2.29
CA LEU A 8 -10.95 -6.57 -3.34
C LEU A 8 -11.62 -5.31 -2.77
N PHE A 9 -12.34 -5.47 -1.66
CA PHE A 9 -12.99 -4.37 -0.95
C PHE A 9 -11.99 -3.35 -0.37
N ILE A 10 -10.86 -3.82 0.18
CA ILE A 10 -9.80 -2.94 0.69
C ILE A 10 -9.15 -2.20 -0.47
N LEU A 11 -8.93 -2.88 -1.60
CA LEU A 11 -8.36 -2.27 -2.80
C LEU A 11 -9.27 -1.18 -3.37
N GLU A 12 -10.59 -1.39 -3.38
CA GLU A 12 -11.56 -0.36 -3.78
C GLU A 12 -11.56 0.84 -2.82
N GLU A 13 -11.52 0.61 -1.50
CA GLU A 13 -11.39 1.72 -0.55
C GLU A 13 -10.06 2.48 -0.73
N LEU A 14 -8.97 1.77 -1.03
CA LEU A 14 -7.66 2.38 -1.32
C LEU A 14 -7.69 3.23 -2.58
N TYR A 15 -8.34 2.78 -3.66
CA TYR A 15 -8.56 3.60 -4.85
C TYR A 15 -9.47 4.80 -4.60
N GLY A 16 -10.35 4.74 -3.59
CA GLY A 16 -11.12 5.89 -3.12
C GLY A 16 -10.28 6.92 -2.38
N VAL A 17 -9.16 6.51 -1.76
CA VAL A 17 -8.22 7.41 -1.07
C VAL A 17 -7.16 7.96 -2.04
N ILE A 18 -6.61 7.09 -2.90
CA ILE A 18 -5.62 7.41 -3.93
C ILE A 18 -6.29 7.18 -5.30
N PRO A 19 -6.81 8.25 -5.96
CA PRO A 19 -7.54 8.09 -7.21
C PRO A 19 -6.65 7.68 -8.39
N ASP A 20 -5.34 7.93 -8.30
CA ASP A 20 -4.39 7.49 -9.33
C ASP A 20 -3.94 6.05 -9.08
N LYS A 21 -4.43 5.13 -9.91
CA LYS A 21 -4.12 3.70 -9.80
C LYS A 21 -2.64 3.37 -9.99
N LYS A 22 -1.87 4.23 -10.66
CA LYS A 22 -0.42 4.02 -10.83
C LYS A 22 0.35 4.19 -9.51
N ARG A 23 -0.25 4.88 -8.54
CA ARG A 23 0.32 5.11 -7.19
C ARG A 23 -0.07 4.01 -6.19
N VAL A 24 -0.78 2.97 -6.65
CA VAL A 24 -1.15 1.79 -5.87
C VAL A 24 -0.52 0.57 -6.53
N LEU A 25 0.64 0.17 -6.00
CA LEU A 25 1.44 -0.91 -6.57
C LEU A 25 1.08 -2.22 -5.87
N THR A 26 0.47 -3.12 -6.61
CA THR A 26 0.08 -4.46 -6.14
C THR A 26 0.85 -5.57 -6.86
N ASP A 27 1.64 -5.22 -7.88
CA ASP A 27 2.40 -6.19 -8.65
C ASP A 27 3.65 -6.62 -7.87
N GLU A 28 3.97 -7.90 -7.94
CA GLU A 28 5.05 -8.50 -7.16
C GLU A 28 6.41 -7.89 -7.53
N MET A 29 6.64 -7.62 -8.82
CA MET A 29 7.88 -6.99 -9.28
C MET A 29 8.03 -5.56 -8.76
N ASP A 30 6.95 -4.77 -8.81
CA ASP A 30 6.94 -3.41 -8.28
C ASP A 30 7.21 -3.43 -6.78
N ILE A 31 6.50 -4.28 -6.03
CA ILE A 31 6.67 -4.42 -4.58
C ILE A 31 8.11 -4.85 -4.24
N LEU A 32 8.70 -5.79 -4.98
CA LEU A 32 10.09 -6.24 -4.77
C LEU A 32 11.10 -5.12 -5.00
N SER A 33 10.90 -4.29 -6.04
CA SER A 33 11.73 -3.10 -6.28
C SER A 33 11.66 -2.10 -5.12
N TYR A 34 10.52 -1.99 -4.44
CA TYR A 34 10.36 -1.13 -3.26
C TYR A 34 10.75 -1.80 -1.93
N ALA A 35 10.70 -3.13 -1.83
CA ALA A 35 11.11 -3.89 -0.66
C ALA A 35 12.65 -3.95 -0.52
N SER A 36 13.39 -3.79 -1.62
CA SER A 36 14.85 -3.84 -1.63
C SER A 36 15.54 -2.69 -0.88
N ASP A 37 14.83 -1.57 -0.65
CA ASP A 37 15.33 -0.40 0.09
C ASP A 37 15.02 -0.49 1.60
N ALA A 38 14.11 -1.39 1.99
CA ALA A 38 13.73 -1.61 3.38
C ALA A 38 14.68 -2.61 4.06
N SER A 39 15.83 -2.11 4.51
CA SER A 39 16.80 -2.86 5.34
C SER A 39 16.26 -3.28 6.73
N PHE A 40 14.96 -3.18 7.00
CA PHE A 40 14.32 -3.64 8.22
C PHE A 40 13.43 -4.85 7.95
N GLY A 41 14.00 -6.04 8.17
CA GLY A 41 13.31 -7.29 8.48
C GLY A 41 12.24 -7.77 7.50
N CYS A 42 12.59 -8.78 6.69
CA CYS A 42 11.72 -9.72 5.93
C CYS A 42 10.19 -9.55 6.09
N PHE A 43 9.61 -8.45 5.64
CA PHE A 43 8.17 -8.25 5.59
C PHE A 43 7.81 -7.75 4.20
N LYS A 44 7.27 -8.66 3.38
CA LYS A 44 6.80 -8.36 2.04
C LYS A 44 5.38 -7.75 2.17
N PRO A 45 5.19 -6.46 1.83
CA PRO A 45 3.86 -5.88 1.86
C PRO A 45 3.00 -6.48 0.73
N GLU A 46 1.68 -6.47 0.92
CA GLU A 46 0.73 -6.94 -0.11
C GLU A 46 0.43 -5.85 -1.14
N ALA A 47 0.60 -4.58 -0.75
CA ALA A 47 0.54 -3.42 -1.62
C ALA A 47 1.43 -2.30 -1.10
N VAL A 48 1.96 -1.51 -2.03
CA VAL A 48 2.71 -0.29 -1.76
C VAL A 48 1.89 0.90 -2.24
N LEU A 49 1.69 1.86 -1.35
CA LEU A 49 0.93 3.08 -1.64
C LEU A 49 1.87 4.29 -1.69
N GLN A 50 1.66 5.14 -2.68
CA GLN A 50 2.43 6.35 -2.93
C GLN A 50 1.56 7.60 -2.73
N PRO A 51 1.24 7.96 -1.48
CA PRO A 51 0.53 9.21 -1.20
C PRO A 51 1.43 10.41 -1.51
N LEU A 52 0.82 11.47 -2.02
CA LEU A 52 1.46 12.76 -2.30
C LEU A 52 1.04 13.82 -1.28
N GLU A 53 -0.12 13.65 -0.65
CA GLU A 53 -0.67 14.61 0.30
C GLU A 53 -0.83 14.03 1.70
N THR A 54 -0.66 14.87 2.72
CA THR A 54 -0.85 14.51 4.13
C THR A 54 -2.27 13.96 4.40
N GLN A 55 -3.27 14.41 3.65
CA GLN A 55 -4.64 13.89 3.76
C GLN A 55 -4.75 12.43 3.33
N GLU A 56 -4.06 12.04 2.24
CA GLU A 56 -4.02 10.65 1.78
C GLU A 56 -3.34 9.78 2.85
N ILE A 57 -2.21 10.21 3.41
CA ILE A 57 -1.49 9.50 4.49
C ILE A 57 -2.41 9.27 5.70
N SER A 58 -3.10 10.32 6.17
CA SER A 58 -4.00 10.21 7.31
C SER A 58 -5.15 9.23 7.05
N ARG A 59 -5.74 9.26 5.85
CA ARG A 59 -6.81 8.33 5.46
C ARG A 59 -6.31 6.89 5.35
N ILE A 60 -5.12 6.67 4.79
CA ILE A 60 -4.49 5.34 4.73
C ILE A 60 -4.24 4.81 6.14
N ALA A 61 -3.74 5.63 7.06
CA ALA A 61 -3.51 5.23 8.44
C ALA A 61 -4.81 4.86 9.18
N ILE A 62 -5.90 5.60 8.96
CA ILE A 62 -7.23 5.27 9.49
C ILE A 62 -7.71 3.92 8.91
N LEU A 63 -7.55 3.72 7.60
CA LEU A 63 -7.94 2.49 6.92
C LEU A 63 -7.14 1.28 7.45
N ALA A 64 -5.82 1.41 7.58
CA ALA A 64 -4.94 0.38 8.12
C ALA A 64 -5.33 -0.02 9.55
N ASN A 65 -5.67 0.97 10.39
CA ASN A 65 -6.18 0.72 11.74
C ASN A 65 -7.54 0.00 11.74
N LYS A 66 -8.46 0.42 10.87
CA LYS A 66 -9.80 -0.20 10.72
C LYS A 66 -9.70 -1.70 10.40
N TYR A 67 -8.75 -2.08 9.55
CA TYR A 67 -8.56 -3.48 9.13
C TYR A 67 -7.57 -4.28 9.99
N LYS A 68 -6.91 -3.66 10.98
CA LYS A 68 -5.84 -4.27 11.79
C LYS A 68 -4.78 -5.01 10.96
N ASN A 69 -4.56 -4.56 9.72
CA ASN A 69 -3.78 -5.31 8.75
C ASN A 69 -2.39 -4.68 8.61
N PRO A 70 -1.30 -5.35 9.05
CA PRO A 70 0.05 -4.80 9.01
C PRO A 70 0.67 -4.77 7.60
N TYR A 71 -0.06 -5.18 6.56
CA TYR A 71 0.47 -5.40 5.20
C TYR A 71 0.54 -4.16 4.31
N ILE A 72 0.11 -2.99 4.80
CA ILE A 72 0.10 -1.73 4.03
C ILE A 72 1.37 -0.94 4.36
N SER A 73 2.34 -0.94 3.44
CA SER A 73 3.54 -0.10 3.54
C SER A 73 3.28 1.25 2.88
N GLN A 74 3.50 2.34 3.63
CA GLN A 74 3.33 3.71 3.17
C GLN A 74 4.70 4.30 2.89
N LYS A 75 4.98 4.74 1.66
CA LYS A 75 6.20 5.49 1.33
C LYS A 75 5.83 6.89 0.89
N THR A 76 6.20 7.88 1.70
CA THR A 76 6.14 9.30 1.32
C THR A 76 7.23 9.56 0.28
N ILE A 77 6.83 10.00 -0.91
CA ILE A 77 7.79 10.44 -1.93
C ILE A 77 8.04 11.94 -1.66
N HIS A 78 9.29 12.29 -1.34
CA HIS A 78 9.74 13.69 -1.19
C HIS A 78 10.17 14.28 -2.52
#